data_AF-A0A537R2Z2-F1
#
_entry.id   AF-A0A537R2Z2-F1
#
_cell.length_a   1.000
_cell.length_b   1.000
_cell.length_c   1.000
_cell.angle_alpha   90.00
_cell.angle_beta   90.00
_cell.angle_gamma   90.00
#
_symmetry.space_group_name_H-M   'P 1'
#
loop_
_entity.id
_entity.type
_entity.pdbx_description
1 polymer ?
#
loop_
_entity_poly.entity_id
_entity_poly.type
_entity_poly.pdbx_seq_one_letter_code
_entity_poly.pdbx_strand_id
1 'polypeptide(L)'
;PRINTPDGIAAIRAFAASVEHMPKDIQGWGTPQIYPFWASGQAYSAMSFPAIVGFGESNPNSVIKGKQITCIIPGNMVDGKLVRRAPQAAGTGYMVSAYSKHPELAYLFVQWFTSPSVSDEAVAHARGFWDPYRFDQINNPKIVSRFGAEMVKTTLENTKYAASLLMLEGNYEYFKILDNNLADVMNKNITAEEAAKRIAGTR
;
A
#
# COMPACT_ATOMS: atom_id res chain seq x y z
N PRO A 1 -15.19 -10.45 -9.00
CA PRO A 1 -14.26 -10.84 -7.92
C PRO A 1 -14.35 -12.34 -7.60
N ARG A 2 -13.22 -13.07 -7.62
CA ARG A 2 -13.16 -14.54 -7.36
C ARG A 2 -13.03 -14.87 -5.86
N ILE A 3 -13.68 -14.11 -4.99
CA ILE A 3 -13.48 -14.20 -3.53
C ILE A 3 -14.08 -15.47 -2.91
N ASN A 4 -15.03 -16.10 -3.60
CA ASN A 4 -15.70 -17.34 -3.18
C ASN A 4 -15.04 -18.63 -3.69
N THR A 5 -13.84 -18.54 -4.29
CA THR A 5 -13.04 -19.73 -4.60
C THR A 5 -12.34 -20.26 -3.34
N PRO A 6 -11.82 -21.50 -3.36
CA PRO A 6 -11.00 -22.01 -2.26
C PRO A 6 -9.85 -21.07 -1.85
N ASP A 7 -9.16 -20.48 -2.83
CA ASP A 7 -8.08 -19.51 -2.59
C ASP A 7 -8.58 -18.22 -1.92
N GLY A 8 -9.75 -17.71 -2.31
CA GLY A 8 -10.34 -16.51 -1.72
C GLY A 8 -10.76 -16.74 -0.26
N ILE A 9 -11.38 -17.89 0.02
CA ILE A 9 -11.73 -18.30 1.38
C ILE A 9 -10.47 -18.49 2.23
N ALA A 10 -9.43 -19.12 1.67
CA ALA A 10 -8.14 -19.28 2.35
C ALA A 10 -7.49 -17.93 2.67
N ALA A 11 -7.55 -16.95 1.75
CA ALA A 11 -7.05 -15.60 1.98
C ALA A 11 -7.81 -14.86 3.09
N ILE A 12 -9.15 -14.95 3.12
CA ILE A 12 -9.97 -14.37 4.21
C ILE A 12 -9.58 -14.98 5.56
N ARG A 13 -9.41 -16.30 5.61
CA ARG A 13 -9.02 -17.00 6.83
C ARG A 13 -7.62 -16.58 7.30
N ALA A 14 -6.66 -16.51 6.39
CA ALA A 14 -5.29 -16.08 6.70
C ALA A 14 -5.25 -14.62 7.20
N PHE A 15 -6.04 -13.74 6.57
CA PHE A 15 -6.19 -12.35 7.01
C PHE A 15 -6.74 -12.29 8.44
N ALA A 16 -7.86 -12.96 8.73
CA ALA A 16 -8.45 -12.97 10.06
C ALA A 16 -7.52 -13.55 11.14
N ALA A 17 -6.78 -14.63 10.80
CA ALA A 17 -5.77 -15.20 11.71
C ALA A 17 -4.64 -14.22 12.02
N SER A 18 -4.21 -13.40 11.05
CA SER A 18 -3.15 -12.42 11.26
C SER A 18 -3.53 -11.34 12.30
N VAL A 19 -4.82 -11.01 12.41
CA VAL A 19 -5.33 -9.99 13.33
C VAL A 19 -5.22 -10.42 14.80
N GLU A 20 -5.15 -11.72 15.09
CA GLU A 20 -4.91 -12.22 16.46
C GLU A 20 -3.55 -11.80 17.02
N HIS A 21 -2.61 -11.42 16.14
CA HIS A 21 -1.26 -10.95 16.50
C HIS A 21 -1.09 -9.43 16.37
N MET A 22 -2.17 -8.70 16.11
CA MET A 22 -2.18 -7.25 15.96
C MET A 22 -2.74 -6.56 17.21
N PRO A 23 -2.58 -5.23 17.34
CA PRO A 23 -3.26 -4.43 18.37
C PRO A 23 -4.78 -4.67 18.41
N LYS A 24 -5.37 -4.65 19.61
CA LYS A 24 -6.79 -5.00 19.80
C LYS A 24 -7.76 -4.14 19.00
N ASP A 25 -7.38 -2.89 18.74
CA ASP A 25 -8.16 -1.88 18.03
C ASP A 25 -7.71 -1.69 16.57
N ILE A 26 -6.91 -2.61 16.02
CA ILE A 26 -6.32 -2.51 14.66
C ILE A 26 -7.36 -2.26 13.56
N GLN A 27 -8.60 -2.72 13.72
CA GLN A 27 -9.67 -2.51 12.74
C GLN A 27 -10.00 -1.02 12.54
N GLY A 28 -9.79 -0.19 13.56
CA GLY A 28 -10.00 1.25 13.49
C GLY A 28 -8.78 2.04 13.04
N TRP A 29 -7.67 1.38 12.70
CA TRP A 29 -6.40 2.04 12.44
C TRP A 29 -6.24 2.41 10.97
N GLY A 30 -5.66 3.58 10.74
CA GLY A 30 -5.07 3.98 9.47
C GLY A 30 -3.63 4.47 9.67
N THR A 31 -3.12 5.18 8.67
CA THR A 31 -1.78 5.82 8.72
C THR A 31 -1.53 6.62 10.02
N PRO A 32 -2.48 7.43 10.55
CA PRO A 32 -2.26 8.21 11.76
C PRO A 32 -1.97 7.38 13.02
N GLN A 33 -2.44 6.13 13.09
CA GLN A 33 -2.21 5.23 14.22
C GLN A 33 -1.00 4.33 13.98
N ILE A 34 -0.87 3.77 12.75
CA ILE A 34 0.20 2.82 12.40
C ILE A 34 1.59 3.47 12.53
N TYR A 35 1.74 4.72 12.06
CA TYR A 35 3.06 5.37 11.99
C TYR A 35 3.65 5.66 13.38
N PRO A 36 2.92 6.30 14.32
CA PRO A 36 3.40 6.45 15.70
C PRO A 36 3.63 5.12 16.40
N PHE A 37 2.77 4.13 16.18
CA PHE A 37 2.92 2.80 16.80
C PHE A 37 4.23 2.14 16.37
N TRP A 38 4.53 2.13 15.07
CA TRP A 38 5.82 1.69 14.54
C TRP A 38 6.99 2.51 15.10
N ALA A 39 6.92 3.85 15.03
CA ALA A 39 8.00 4.73 15.49
C ALA A 39 8.31 4.60 16.99
N SER A 40 7.34 4.18 17.79
CA SER A 40 7.49 3.89 19.22
C SER A 40 8.12 2.53 19.53
N GLY A 41 8.39 1.70 18.51
CA GLY A 41 9.03 0.39 18.67
C GLY A 41 8.10 -0.70 19.23
N GLN A 42 6.78 -0.48 19.20
CA GLN A 42 5.79 -1.42 19.75
C GLN A 42 5.41 -2.56 18.80
N ALA A 43 5.89 -2.55 17.55
CA ALA A 43 5.69 -3.62 16.58
C ALA A 43 7.03 -4.20 16.13
N TYR A 44 7.08 -5.53 15.96
CA TYR A 44 8.20 -6.21 15.33
C TYR A 44 8.25 -5.96 13.81
N SER A 45 7.07 -5.89 13.17
CA SER A 45 6.93 -5.64 11.74
C SER A 45 5.71 -4.79 11.46
N ALA A 46 5.79 -3.91 10.45
CA ALA A 46 4.67 -3.11 9.96
C ALA A 46 4.55 -3.24 8.43
N MET A 47 3.33 -3.47 7.94
CA MET A 47 3.01 -3.41 6.51
C MET A 47 2.19 -2.13 6.27
N SER A 48 2.79 -1.17 5.58
CA SER A 48 2.15 0.12 5.27
C SER A 48 2.79 0.77 4.05
N PHE A 49 2.36 1.98 3.69
CA PHE A 49 3.00 2.77 2.65
C PHE A 49 4.48 3.02 2.97
N PRO A 50 5.39 3.03 1.97
CA PRO A 50 6.83 3.16 2.21
C PRO A 50 7.24 4.45 2.96
N ALA A 51 6.40 5.48 2.95
CA ALA A 51 6.59 6.70 3.73
C ALA A 51 6.75 6.46 5.24
N ILE A 52 6.34 5.30 5.76
CA ILE A 52 6.58 4.91 7.16
C ILE A 52 8.07 4.88 7.53
N VAL A 53 8.95 4.52 6.58
CA VAL A 53 10.40 4.50 6.78
C VAL A 53 10.91 5.92 7.01
N GLY A 54 10.55 6.83 6.11
CA GLY A 54 10.91 8.24 6.23
C GLY A 54 10.34 8.89 7.49
N PHE A 55 9.12 8.53 7.89
CA PHE A 55 8.55 8.96 9.16
C PHE A 55 9.38 8.47 10.35
N GLY A 56 9.76 7.20 10.40
CA GLY A 56 10.61 6.64 11.46
C GLY A 56 11.99 7.30 11.55
N GLU A 57 12.63 7.61 10.42
CA GLU A 57 13.96 8.24 10.40
C GLU A 57 13.94 9.74 10.74
N SER A 58 12.89 10.45 10.32
CA SER A 58 12.78 11.90 10.50
C SER A 58 12.12 12.33 11.81
N ASN A 59 11.27 11.49 12.41
CA ASN A 59 10.58 11.81 13.65
C ASN A 59 11.58 11.89 14.83
N PRO A 60 11.69 13.05 15.52
CA PRO A 60 12.64 13.22 16.62
C PRO A 60 12.35 12.31 17.83
N ASN A 61 11.11 11.82 17.96
CA ASN A 61 10.69 10.95 19.05
C ASN A 61 10.75 9.46 18.67
N SER A 62 11.23 9.10 17.48
CA SER A 62 11.31 7.70 17.08
C SER A 62 12.43 6.95 17.79
N VAL A 63 12.11 5.82 18.42
CA VAL A 63 13.09 4.95 19.10
C VAL A 63 13.72 3.91 18.15
N ILE A 64 13.17 3.79 16.94
CA ILE A 64 13.57 2.86 15.88
C ILE A 64 14.44 3.51 14.80
N LYS A 65 14.78 4.79 14.96
CA LYS A 65 15.67 5.53 14.04
C LYS A 65 16.99 4.79 13.83
N GLY A 66 17.38 4.60 12.57
CA GLY A 66 18.58 3.85 12.17
C GLY A 66 18.52 2.34 12.44
N LYS A 67 17.36 1.79 12.83
CA LYS A 67 17.15 0.36 13.13
C LYS A 67 16.13 -0.30 12.21
N GLN A 68 15.61 0.44 11.23
CA GLN A 68 14.60 -0.05 10.30
C GLN A 68 15.25 -0.90 9.22
N ILE A 69 14.61 -2.04 8.92
CA ILE A 69 14.99 -2.90 7.79
C ILE A 69 13.80 -2.93 6.84
N THR A 70 14.06 -2.65 5.56
CA THR A 70 13.02 -2.74 4.53
C THR A 70 13.01 -4.12 3.91
N CYS A 71 11.82 -4.73 3.81
CA CYS A 71 11.66 -6.08 3.29
C CYS A 71 10.67 -6.12 2.12
N ILE A 72 10.84 -7.11 1.25
CA ILE A 72 9.79 -7.49 0.27
C ILE A 72 8.55 -8.01 1.01
N ILE A 73 7.39 -7.92 0.37
CA ILE A 73 6.14 -8.45 0.92
C ILE A 73 6.31 -9.94 1.28
N PRO A 74 5.84 -10.39 2.45
CA PRO A 74 5.79 -11.82 2.76
C PRO A 74 4.92 -12.55 1.73
N GLY A 75 5.17 -13.86 1.59
CA GLY A 75 4.44 -14.72 0.68
C GLY A 75 4.00 -16.00 1.37
N ASN A 76 3.11 -16.73 0.71
CA ASN A 76 2.65 -18.04 1.15
C ASN A 76 3.14 -19.12 0.19
N MET A 77 3.43 -20.31 0.72
CA MET A 77 3.67 -21.49 -0.10
C MET A 77 2.32 -22.04 -0.58
N VAL A 78 2.13 -22.10 -1.90
CA VAL A 78 0.95 -22.67 -2.55
C VAL A 78 1.46 -23.68 -3.56
N ASP A 79 1.09 -24.95 -3.40
CA ASP A 79 1.51 -26.07 -4.25
C ASP A 79 3.04 -26.11 -4.49
N GLY A 80 3.81 -25.92 -3.42
CA GLY A 80 5.28 -25.93 -3.47
C GLY A 80 5.91 -24.68 -4.11
N LYS A 81 5.13 -23.65 -4.44
CA LYS A 81 5.61 -22.38 -5.00
C LYS A 81 5.37 -21.22 -4.03
N LEU A 82 6.36 -20.35 -3.87
CA LEU A 82 6.23 -19.14 -3.07
C LEU A 82 5.47 -18.06 -3.83
N VAL A 83 4.26 -17.76 -3.38
CA VAL A 83 3.39 -16.74 -3.97
C VAL A 83 3.45 -15.47 -3.13
N ARG A 84 3.83 -14.36 -3.76
CA ARG A 84 3.85 -13.02 -3.18
C ARG A 84 2.90 -12.11 -3.94
N ARG A 85 2.17 -11.27 -3.21
CA ARG A 85 1.28 -10.25 -3.77
C ARG A 85 1.41 -8.98 -2.95
N ALA A 86 2.04 -7.96 -3.53
CA ALA A 86 2.14 -6.63 -2.95
C ALA A 86 0.96 -5.79 -3.48
N PRO A 87 -0.02 -5.41 -2.64
CA PRO A 87 -1.10 -4.55 -3.11
C PRO A 87 -0.54 -3.18 -3.49
N GLN A 88 -0.75 -2.78 -4.74
CA GLN A 88 -0.42 -1.43 -5.19
C GLN A 88 -1.62 -0.51 -4.92
N ALA A 89 -1.84 -0.24 -3.64
CA ALA A 89 -3.07 0.38 -3.13
C ALA A 89 -3.19 1.90 -3.34
N ALA A 90 -2.21 2.53 -4.01
CA ALA A 90 -2.21 3.97 -4.24
C ALA A 90 -1.34 4.35 -5.45
N GLY A 91 -1.57 5.58 -5.91
CA GLY A 91 -0.79 6.27 -6.93
C GLY A 91 -1.51 7.58 -7.28
N THR A 92 -0.75 8.66 -7.48
CA THR A 92 -1.34 9.94 -7.92
C THR A 92 -1.36 9.99 -9.44
N GLY A 93 -2.55 9.97 -10.03
CA GLY A 93 -2.75 10.25 -11.45
C GLY A 93 -3.13 11.71 -11.66
N TYR A 94 -2.53 12.36 -12.66
CA TYR A 94 -2.95 13.68 -13.12
C TYR A 94 -3.86 13.53 -14.33
N MET A 95 -5.01 14.20 -14.29
CA MET A 95 -6.04 14.11 -15.33
C MET A 95 -6.43 15.50 -15.83
N VAL A 96 -6.73 15.62 -17.12
CA VAL A 96 -7.30 16.83 -17.70
C VAL A 96 -8.82 16.71 -17.66
N SER A 97 -9.48 17.70 -17.04
CA SER A 97 -10.95 17.75 -17.01
C SER A 97 -11.51 17.88 -18.43
N ALA A 98 -12.50 17.05 -18.76
CA ALA A 98 -13.25 17.13 -20.03
C ALA A 98 -14.00 18.46 -20.20
N TYR A 99 -14.20 19.21 -19.11
CA TYR A 99 -14.88 20.52 -19.08
C TYR A 99 -13.91 21.70 -18.99
N SER A 100 -12.59 21.45 -19.05
CA SER A 100 -11.60 22.52 -18.97
C SER A 100 -11.80 23.51 -20.11
N LYS A 101 -11.74 24.82 -19.82
CA LYS A 101 -11.68 25.88 -20.84
C LYS A 101 -10.31 25.97 -21.53
N HIS A 102 -9.29 25.30 -20.96
CA HIS A 102 -7.92 25.30 -21.44
C HIS A 102 -7.32 23.88 -21.37
N PRO A 103 -7.89 22.90 -22.10
CA PRO A 103 -7.47 21.50 -21.99
C PRO A 103 -6.02 21.28 -22.45
N GLU A 104 -5.58 21.99 -23.50
CA GLU A 104 -4.21 21.91 -24.00
C GLU A 104 -3.18 22.46 -22.99
N LEU A 105 -3.47 23.61 -22.35
CA LEU A 105 -2.60 24.16 -21.32
C LEU A 105 -2.49 23.23 -20.11
N ALA A 106 -3.62 22.66 -19.67
CA ALA A 106 -3.62 21.68 -18.59
C ALA A 106 -2.80 20.43 -18.96
N TYR A 107 -2.93 19.94 -20.20
CA TYR A 107 -2.14 18.82 -20.71
C TYR A 107 -0.64 19.13 -20.73
N LEU A 108 -0.25 20.31 -21.24
CA LEU A 108 1.15 20.76 -21.25
C LEU A 108 1.71 20.91 -19.83
N PHE A 109 0.93 21.44 -18.89
CA PHE A 109 1.32 21.52 -17.49
C PHE A 109 1.59 20.14 -16.90
N VAL A 110 0.69 19.16 -17.12
CA VAL A 110 0.89 17.79 -16.62
C VAL A 110 2.14 17.16 -17.23
N GLN A 111 2.40 17.36 -18.51
CA GLN A 111 3.64 16.90 -19.15
C GLN A 111 4.90 17.54 -18.53
N TRP A 112 4.88 18.86 -18.32
CA TRP A 112 5.99 19.56 -17.67
C TRP A 112 6.19 19.06 -16.24
N PHE A 113 5.12 18.96 -15.46
CA PHE A 113 5.15 18.55 -14.06
C PHE A 113 5.67 17.13 -13.87
N THR A 114 5.35 16.22 -14.80
CA THR A 114 5.80 14.82 -14.80
C THR A 114 7.06 14.57 -15.64
N SER A 115 7.68 15.63 -16.16
CA SER A 115 8.93 15.55 -16.93
C SER A 115 10.09 15.06 -16.06
N PRO A 116 11.15 14.45 -16.62
CA PRO A 116 12.22 13.83 -15.83
C PRO A 116 12.81 14.75 -14.76
N SER A 117 13.27 15.95 -15.11
CA SER A 117 13.92 16.85 -14.15
C SER A 117 12.98 17.40 -13.08
N VAL A 118 11.74 17.75 -13.45
CA VAL A 118 10.76 18.31 -12.52
C VAL A 118 10.23 17.24 -11.57
N SER A 119 9.96 16.06 -12.09
CA SER A 119 9.52 14.91 -11.30
C SER A 119 10.60 14.43 -10.32
N ASP A 120 11.85 14.35 -10.75
CA ASP A 120 12.98 13.99 -9.89
C ASP A 120 13.14 14.96 -8.72
N GLU A 121 12.99 16.26 -8.98
CA GLU A 121 13.01 17.28 -7.92
C GLU A 121 11.85 17.10 -6.95
N ALA A 122 10.63 16.85 -7.45
CA ALA A 122 9.45 16.63 -6.62
C ALA A 122 9.61 15.41 -5.70
N VAL A 123 10.13 14.29 -6.20
CA VAL A 123 10.36 13.06 -5.41
C VAL A 123 11.51 13.24 -4.40
N ALA A 124 12.58 13.95 -4.79
CA ALA A 124 13.71 14.23 -3.89
C ALA A 124 13.42 15.34 -2.87
N HIS A 125 12.36 16.11 -3.05
CA HIS A 125 12.08 17.31 -2.26
C HIS A 125 12.00 17.02 -0.75
N ALA A 126 12.63 17.87 0.07
CA ALA A 126 12.72 17.76 1.54
C ALA A 126 11.41 17.35 2.25
N ARG A 127 10.28 17.90 1.79
CA ARG A 127 8.92 17.68 2.34
C ARG A 127 8.08 16.65 1.56
N GLY A 128 8.65 16.00 0.55
CA GLY A 128 7.97 14.99 -0.27
C GLY A 128 7.93 13.61 0.40
N PHE A 129 7.09 12.73 -0.13
CA PHE A 129 6.98 11.33 0.30
C PHE A 129 7.70 10.41 -0.70
N TRP A 130 7.92 9.15 -0.31
CA TRP A 130 8.36 8.13 -1.26
C TRP A 130 7.23 7.83 -2.26
N ASP A 131 7.34 8.41 -3.46
CA ASP A 131 6.37 8.21 -4.56
C ASP A 131 7.06 8.27 -5.94
N PRO A 132 8.03 7.39 -6.24
CA PRO A 132 8.64 7.32 -7.56
C PRO A 132 7.73 6.65 -8.58
N TYR A 133 7.68 7.19 -9.79
CA TYR A 133 6.82 6.74 -10.89
C TYR A 133 7.56 6.62 -12.23
N ARG A 134 8.87 6.91 -12.27
CA ARG A 134 9.74 6.68 -13.43
C ARG A 134 10.84 5.70 -13.06
N PHE A 135 11.22 4.81 -14.00
CA PHE A 135 12.34 3.89 -13.75
C PHE A 135 13.65 4.63 -13.49
N ASP A 136 13.93 5.76 -14.13
CA ASP A 136 15.21 6.46 -13.92
C ASP A 136 15.35 7.06 -12.50
N GLN A 137 14.23 7.31 -11.80
CA GLN A 137 14.22 7.90 -10.45
C GLN A 137 14.92 7.02 -9.41
N ILE A 138 14.97 5.70 -9.63
CA ILE A 138 15.66 4.78 -8.71
C ILE A 138 17.18 4.99 -8.69
N ASN A 139 17.76 5.60 -9.72
CA ASN A 139 19.19 5.87 -9.82
C ASN A 139 19.52 7.34 -9.57
N ASN A 140 18.51 8.19 -9.34
CA ASN A 140 18.76 9.61 -9.09
C ASN A 140 19.50 9.79 -7.74
N PRO A 141 20.70 10.40 -7.73
CA PRO A 141 21.50 10.51 -6.50
C PRO A 141 20.80 11.25 -5.37
N LYS A 142 19.94 12.24 -5.66
CA LYS A 142 19.19 12.98 -4.65
C LYS A 142 18.11 12.11 -4.01
N ILE A 143 17.42 11.29 -4.80
CA ILE A 143 16.41 10.34 -4.32
C ILE A 143 17.07 9.26 -3.47
N VAL A 144 18.15 8.66 -3.97
CA VAL A 144 18.90 7.62 -3.24
C VAL A 144 19.48 8.17 -1.93
N SER A 145 20.04 9.38 -1.94
CA SER A 145 20.57 10.02 -0.74
C SER A 145 19.47 10.32 0.30
N ARG A 146 18.25 10.60 -0.15
CA ARG A 146 17.12 10.93 0.73
C ARG A 146 16.53 9.69 1.40
N PHE A 147 16.30 8.64 0.62
CA PHE A 147 15.53 7.48 1.07
C PHE A 147 16.40 6.27 1.42
N GLY A 148 17.68 6.28 1.04
CA GLY A 148 18.61 5.19 1.25
C GLY A 148 18.56 4.15 0.12
N ALA A 149 19.73 3.67 -0.29
CA ALA A 149 19.87 2.73 -1.40
C ALA A 149 19.13 1.40 -1.15
N GLU A 150 19.08 0.94 0.10
CA GLU A 150 18.39 -0.30 0.48
C GLU A 150 16.87 -0.17 0.28
N MET A 151 16.25 0.91 0.79
CA MET A 151 14.82 1.16 0.63
C MET A 151 14.43 1.25 -0.85
N VAL A 152 15.23 1.97 -1.65
CA VAL A 152 15.02 2.11 -3.10
C VAL A 152 15.04 0.74 -3.77
N LYS A 153 16.09 -0.06 -3.50
CA LYS A 153 16.27 -1.40 -4.05
C LYS A 153 15.11 -2.33 -3.65
N THR A 154 14.76 -2.37 -2.37
CA THR A 154 13.69 -3.22 -1.84
C THR A 154 12.35 -2.85 -2.44
N THR A 155 12.04 -1.56 -2.53
CA THR A 155 10.77 -1.11 -3.12
C THR A 155 10.68 -1.52 -4.59
N LEU A 156 11.76 -1.35 -5.36
CA LEU A 156 11.80 -1.79 -6.75
C LEU A 156 11.63 -3.29 -6.90
N GLU A 157 12.32 -4.09 -6.08
CA GLU A 157 12.15 -5.55 -6.07
C GLU A 157 10.70 -5.92 -5.74
N ASN A 158 10.08 -5.21 -4.80
CA ASN A 158 8.70 -5.45 -4.41
C ASN A 158 7.69 -5.18 -5.55
N THR A 159 8.02 -4.28 -6.51
CA THR A 159 7.15 -3.99 -7.66
C THR A 159 6.92 -5.22 -8.55
N LYS A 160 7.84 -6.19 -8.58
CA LYS A 160 7.68 -7.45 -9.34
C LYS A 160 6.54 -8.31 -8.82
N TYR A 161 6.08 -8.06 -7.58
CA TYR A 161 4.97 -8.76 -6.95
C TYR A 161 3.68 -7.91 -6.93
N ALA A 162 3.69 -6.75 -7.59
CA ALA A 162 2.56 -5.82 -7.57
C ALA A 162 1.28 -6.48 -8.08
N ALA A 163 0.20 -6.28 -7.33
CA ALA A 163 -1.16 -6.57 -7.75
C ALA A 163 -1.93 -5.25 -7.83
N SER A 164 -2.54 -4.97 -8.98
CA SER A 164 -3.38 -3.79 -9.17
C SER A 164 -4.55 -3.83 -8.21
N LEU A 165 -4.96 -2.65 -7.74
CA LEU A 165 -6.27 -2.50 -7.12
C LEU A 165 -7.36 -2.90 -8.12
N LEU A 166 -8.41 -3.47 -7.55
CA LEU A 166 -9.61 -3.83 -8.28
C LEU A 166 -10.41 -2.55 -8.53
N MET A 167 -10.36 -2.05 -9.77
CA MET A 167 -11.12 -0.88 -10.21
C MET A 167 -12.44 -1.37 -10.80
N LEU A 168 -13.53 -1.23 -10.05
CA LEU A 168 -14.87 -1.64 -10.46
C LEU A 168 -15.83 -0.44 -10.46
N GLU A 169 -16.84 -0.49 -11.32
CA GLU A 169 -18.03 0.35 -11.12
C GLU A 169 -18.74 -0.10 -9.83
N GLY A 170 -19.24 0.84 -9.03
CA GLY A 170 -19.74 0.53 -7.68
C GLY A 170 -18.64 0.15 -6.69
N ASN A 171 -17.40 0.63 -6.90
CA ASN A 171 -16.24 0.28 -6.09
C ASN A 171 -16.47 0.50 -4.60
N TYR A 172 -17.10 1.62 -4.27
CA TYR A 172 -17.35 2.02 -2.89
C TYR A 172 -18.30 1.04 -2.19
N GLU A 173 -19.38 0.65 -2.86
CA GLU A 173 -20.35 -0.31 -2.37
C GLU A 173 -19.71 -1.68 -2.17
N TYR A 174 -18.92 -2.13 -3.16
CA TYR A 174 -18.20 -3.39 -3.07
C TYR A 174 -17.22 -3.41 -1.88
N PHE A 175 -16.39 -2.38 -1.72
CA PHE A 175 -15.43 -2.30 -0.62
C PHE A 175 -16.12 -2.20 0.74
N LYS A 176 -17.23 -1.46 0.85
CA LYS A 176 -18.02 -1.43 2.09
C LYS A 176 -18.53 -2.82 2.50
N ILE A 177 -19.02 -3.60 1.54
CA ILE A 177 -19.47 -4.97 1.79
C ILE A 177 -18.29 -5.87 2.15
N LEU A 178 -17.18 -5.74 1.43
CA LEU A 178 -15.95 -6.47 1.72
C LEU A 178 -15.48 -6.20 3.16
N ASP A 179 -15.29 -4.94 3.52
CA ASP A 179 -14.75 -4.52 4.82
C ASP A 179 -15.64 -4.98 5.97
N ASN A 180 -16.96 -4.82 5.86
CA ASN A 180 -17.90 -5.27 6.90
C ASN A 180 -17.83 -6.79 7.12
N ASN A 181 -17.78 -7.58 6.03
CA ASN A 181 -17.73 -9.03 6.15
C ASN A 181 -16.35 -9.50 6.64
N LEU A 182 -15.25 -8.85 6.24
CA LEU A 182 -13.93 -9.13 6.80
C LEU A 182 -13.90 -8.80 8.29
N ALA A 183 -14.50 -7.69 8.72
CA ALA A 183 -14.63 -7.34 10.14
C ALA A 183 -15.41 -8.38 10.93
N ASP A 184 -16.52 -8.89 10.40
CA ASP A 184 -17.27 -9.96 11.04
C ASP A 184 -16.46 -11.26 11.18
N VAL A 185 -15.64 -11.62 10.20
CA VAL A 185 -14.75 -12.79 10.31
C VAL A 185 -13.67 -12.55 11.37
N MET A 186 -13.04 -11.36 11.37
CA MET A 186 -12.05 -10.99 12.38
C MET A 186 -12.60 -11.06 13.81
N ASN A 187 -13.87 -10.67 13.98
CA ASN A 187 -14.58 -10.71 15.26
C ASN A 187 -15.22 -12.06 15.58
N LYS A 188 -15.01 -13.07 14.72
CA LYS A 188 -15.57 -14.44 14.85
C LYS A 188 -17.10 -14.49 14.82
N ASN A 189 -17.74 -13.46 14.26
CA ASN A 189 -19.20 -13.39 14.09
C ASN A 189 -19.68 -14.32 12.97
N ILE A 190 -18.89 -14.49 11.91
CA ILE A 190 -19.19 -15.38 10.77
C ILE A 190 -17.94 -16.15 10.32
N THR A 191 -18.13 -17.21 9.53
CA THR A 191 -17.04 -17.97 8.92
C THR A 191 -16.50 -17.28 7.65
N ALA A 192 -15.29 -17.65 7.24
CA ALA A 192 -14.69 -17.18 5.99
C ALA A 192 -15.52 -17.58 4.77
N GLU A 193 -16.12 -18.77 4.77
CA GLU A 193 -17.01 -19.28 3.73
C GLU A 193 -18.27 -18.42 3.59
N GLU A 194 -18.92 -18.09 4.72
CA GLU A 194 -20.12 -17.27 4.73
C GLU A 194 -19.80 -15.83 4.27
N ALA A 195 -18.71 -15.25 4.77
CA ALA A 195 -18.22 -13.95 4.29
C ALA A 195 -17.98 -13.96 2.77
N ALA A 196 -17.26 -14.95 2.26
CA ALA A 196 -16.95 -15.06 0.84
C ALA A 196 -18.23 -15.18 -0.03
N LYS A 197 -19.24 -15.92 0.45
CA LYS A 197 -20.54 -16.02 -0.20
C LYS A 197 -21.27 -14.67 -0.23
N ARG A 198 -21.31 -13.95 0.90
CA ARG A 198 -21.94 -12.62 0.99
C ARG A 198 -21.28 -11.60 0.06
N ILE A 199 -19.95 -11.59 0.03
CA ILE A 199 -19.18 -10.65 -0.81
C ILE A 199 -19.32 -11.01 -2.30
N ALA A 200 -19.47 -12.28 -2.66
CA ALA A 200 -19.67 -12.68 -4.06
C ALA A 200 -21.12 -12.51 -4.54
N GLY A 201 -22.09 -12.52 -3.62
CA GLY A 201 -23.52 -12.42 -3.92
C GLY A 201 -24.00 -11.01 -4.25
N THR A 202 -23.15 -9.99 -4.12
CA THR A 202 -23.49 -8.60 -4.45
C THR A 202 -23.27 -8.37 -5.95
N ARG A 203 -24.39 -8.19 -6.65
CA ARG A 203 -24.45 -7.60 -7.99
C ARG A 203 -25.08 -6.24 -7.90
#